data_AF-A0AAD5ME04-F1
#
_entry.id   AF-A0AAD5ME04-F1
#
_cell.length_a   1.000
_cell.length_b   1.000
_cell.length_c   1.000
_cell.angle_alpha   90.00
_cell.angle_beta   90.00
_cell.angle_gamma   90.00
#
_symmetry.space_group_name_H-M   'P 1'
#
loop_
_entity.id
_entity.type
_entity.pdbx_description
1 polymer ?
#
loop_
_entity_poly.entity_id
_entity_poly.type
_entity_poly.pdbx_seq_one_letter_code
_entity_poly.pdbx_strand_id
1 'polypeptide(L)'
;MAPFIAISGDDESTTLITGDGLFVDSFPISAKHLCKPENDLLVMADGARIMIYDTAIRKIMLDERRTSQAVNVSPSGDVIMIDERELITLKLEKSNI
;
A
#
# COMPACT_ATOMS: atom_id res chain seq x y z
N MET A 1 -12.41 13.90 5.67
CA MET A 1 -11.26 13.37 6.42
C MET A 1 -10.02 14.17 6.02
N ALA A 2 -9.16 14.50 6.98
CA ALA A 2 -7.86 15.09 6.66
C ALA A 2 -7.07 14.10 5.79
N PRO A 3 -6.32 14.57 4.77
CA PRO A 3 -5.50 13.68 3.95
C PRO A 3 -4.46 12.99 4.82
N PHE A 4 -4.18 11.72 4.55
CA PHE A 4 -3.02 11.02 5.12
C PHE A 4 -1.83 11.12 4.18
N ILE A 5 -0.63 11.11 4.75
CA ILE A 5 0.65 11.12 4.04
C ILE A 5 1.44 9.91 4.51
N ALA A 6 1.78 9.01 3.58
CA ALA A 6 2.70 7.92 3.83
C ALA A 6 4.11 8.37 3.44
N ILE A 7 5.07 8.17 4.35
CA ILE A 7 6.46 8.55 4.20
C ILE A 7 7.31 7.31 4.42
N SER A 8 8.02 6.87 3.38
CA SER A 8 9.08 5.88 3.51
C SER A 8 10.40 6.59 3.24
N GLY A 9 11.30 6.55 4.21
CA GLY A 9 12.52 7.35 4.18
C GLY A 9 13.70 6.73 4.92
N ASP A 10 13.46 5.76 5.80
CA ASP A 10 14.49 4.87 6.32
C ASP A 10 14.49 3.53 5.57
N ASP A 11 15.58 2.78 5.70
CA ASP A 11 15.74 1.48 5.05
C ASP A 11 14.88 0.38 5.74
N GLU A 12 14.06 0.73 6.72
CA GLU A 12 13.39 -0.22 7.62
C GLU A 12 11.86 -0.11 7.61
N SER A 13 11.29 1.07 7.33
CA SER A 13 9.89 1.35 7.64
C SER A 13 9.20 2.37 6.74
N THR A 14 7.88 2.42 6.89
CA THR A 14 7.00 3.42 6.31
C THR A 14 6.12 3.97 7.41
N THR A 15 6.14 5.28 7.61
CA THR A 15 5.33 5.98 8.60
C THR A 15 4.12 6.61 7.93
N LEU A 16 2.96 6.53 8.58
CA LEU A 16 1.74 7.23 8.19
C LEU A 16 1.49 8.40 9.14
N ILE A 17 1.33 9.59 8.56
CA ILE A 17 0.95 10.81 9.29
C ILE A 17 -0.32 11.41 8.72
N THR A 18 -1.00 12.24 9.50
CA THR A 18 -2.08 13.11 9.02
C THR A 18 -1.51 14.33 8.28
N GLY A 19 -2.36 15.02 7.53
CA GLY A 19 -1.98 16.23 6.78
C GLY A 19 -1.53 17.41 7.65
N ASP A 20 -1.88 17.42 8.94
CA ASP A 20 -1.39 18.35 9.95
C ASP A 20 -0.13 17.85 10.69
N GLY A 21 0.43 16.72 10.26
CA GLY A 21 1.72 16.21 10.72
C GLY A 21 1.66 15.33 11.97
N LEU A 22 0.48 14.94 12.43
CA LEU A 22 0.34 14.03 13.57
C LEU A 22 0.60 12.60 13.15
N PHE A 23 1.31 11.87 14.01
CA PHE A 23 1.57 10.44 13.82
C PHE A 23 0.27 9.63 13.83
N VAL A 24 0.14 8.70 12.89
CA VAL A 24 -0.99 7.76 12.80
C VAL A 24 -0.52 6.34 13.08
N ASP A 25 0.46 5.85 12.29
CA ASP A 25 0.95 4.48 12.37
C ASP A 25 2.35 4.32 11.75
N SER A 26 2.98 3.16 11.98
CA SER A 26 4.27 2.79 11.38
C SER A 26 4.28 1.32 10.96
N PHE A 27 4.76 1.06 9.75
CA PHE A 27 4.78 -0.26 9.14
C PHE A 27 6.22 -0.74 8.93
N PRO A 28 6.56 -2.00 9.27
CA PRO A 28 7.89 -2.56 9.07
C PRO A 28 8.08 -2.97 7.59
N ILE A 29 8.00 -1.99 6.70
CA ILE A 29 8.24 -2.12 5.26
C ILE A 29 8.85 -0.81 4.75
N SER A 30 10.03 -0.85 4.16
CA SER A 30 10.63 0.30 3.47
C SER A 30 10.07 0.37 2.04
N ALA A 31 8.89 0.99 1.91
CA ALA A 31 8.11 0.97 0.69
C ALA A 31 8.75 1.86 -0.39
N LYS A 32 9.14 1.25 -1.50
CA LYS A 32 9.60 1.95 -2.71
C LYS A 32 8.43 2.40 -3.58
N HIS A 33 7.33 1.66 -3.52
CA HIS A 33 6.08 1.99 -4.21
C HIS A 33 4.98 2.22 -3.18
N LEU A 34 4.37 3.40 -3.24
CA LEU A 34 3.24 3.81 -2.41
C LEU A 34 2.08 4.19 -3.35
N CYS A 35 1.02 3.40 -3.34
CA CYS A 35 -0.13 3.62 -4.20
C CYS A 35 -1.42 3.71 -3.40
N LYS A 36 -2.34 4.57 -3.86
CA LYS A 36 -3.66 4.73 -3.26
C LYS A 36 -4.72 4.30 -4.28
N PRO A 37 -5.23 3.07 -4.20
CA PRO A 37 -6.18 2.54 -5.17
C PRO A 37 -7.53 3.27 -5.13
N GLU A 38 -8.27 3.16 -4.03
CA GLU A 38 -9.52 3.86 -3.71
C GLU A 38 -9.94 3.47 -2.27
N ASN A 39 -10.96 4.12 -1.69
CA ASN A 39 -11.63 3.70 -0.46
C ASN A 39 -10.69 3.38 0.73
N ASP A 40 -9.91 4.37 1.16
CA ASP A 40 -9.11 4.31 2.39
C ASP A 40 -8.02 3.22 2.40
N LEU A 41 -7.75 2.55 1.28
CA LEU A 41 -6.65 1.59 1.16
C LEU A 41 -5.34 2.27 0.78
N LEU A 42 -4.25 1.76 1.36
CA LEU A 42 -2.86 2.11 1.06
C LEU A 42 -2.11 0.84 0.66
N VAL A 43 -1.50 0.86 -0.52
CA VAL A 43 -0.67 -0.23 -1.03
C VAL A 43 0.79 0.17 -0.90
N MET A 44 1.59 -0.69 -0.27
CA MET A 44 3.00 -0.50 0.00
C MET A 44 3.78 -1.69 -0.56
N ALA A 45 4.86 -1.44 -1.31
CA ALA A 45 5.74 -2.51 -1.78
C ALA A 45 7.21 -2.09 -1.74
N ASP A 46 8.08 -3.00 -1.29
CA ASP A 46 9.54 -2.80 -1.18
C ASP A 46 10.36 -3.51 -2.28
N GLY A 47 9.65 -4.26 -3.12
CA GLY A 47 10.19 -5.06 -4.23
C GLY A 47 10.28 -6.56 -3.95
N ALA A 48 10.16 -6.99 -2.70
CA ALA A 48 10.12 -8.41 -2.29
C ALA A 48 8.84 -8.77 -1.51
N ARG A 49 8.10 -7.76 -1.06
CA ARG A 49 6.89 -7.87 -0.25
C ARG A 49 5.90 -6.80 -0.69
N ILE A 50 4.61 -7.14 -0.58
CA ILE A 50 3.50 -6.20 -0.73
C ILE A 50 2.65 -6.23 0.54
N MET A 51 2.23 -5.05 0.98
CA MET A 51 1.35 -4.83 2.11
C MET A 51 0.20 -3.92 1.72
N ILE A 52 -1.03 -4.29 2.07
CA ILE A 52 -2.23 -3.48 1.88
C ILE A 52 -2.80 -3.14 3.24
N TYR A 53 -2.91 -1.86 3.54
CA TYR A 53 -3.42 -1.32 4.79
C TYR A 53 -4.73 -0.56 4.54
N ASP A 54 -5.74 -0.82 5.35
CA ASP A 54 -6.99 -0.07 5.38
C ASP A 54 -6.93 1.01 6.46
N THR A 55 -6.92 2.27 6.02
CA THR A 55 -6.83 3.46 6.88
C THR A 55 -8.14 3.76 7.61
N ALA A 56 -9.29 3.26 7.15
CA ALA A 56 -10.59 3.47 7.81
C ALA A 56 -10.72 2.61 9.06
N ILE A 57 -10.35 1.32 8.97
CA ILE A 57 -10.40 0.39 10.11
C ILE A 57 -9.05 0.19 10.80
N ARG A 58 -8.01 0.85 10.30
CA ARG A 58 -6.62 0.79 10.78
C ARG A 58 -6.08 -0.64 10.88
N LYS A 59 -6.17 -1.38 9.78
CA LYS A 59 -5.80 -2.80 9.75
C LYS A 59 -5.03 -3.17 8.50
N ILE A 60 -4.02 -4.01 8.66
CA ILE A 60 -3.34 -4.68 7.55
C ILE A 60 -4.28 -5.77 7.00
N MET A 61 -4.68 -5.60 5.75
CA MET A 61 -5.61 -6.49 5.02
C MET A 61 -4.86 -7.57 4.25
N LEU A 62 -3.66 -7.25 3.76
CA LEU A 62 -2.78 -8.17 3.05
C LEU A 62 -1.34 -7.90 3.47
N ASP A 63 -0.59 -8.99 3.66
CA ASP A 63 0.84 -8.96 3.91
C ASP A 63 1.45 -10.24 3.35
N GLU A 64 2.09 -10.14 2.18
CA GLU A 64 2.63 -11.30 1.48
C GLU A 64 4.00 -11.05 0.88
N ARG A 65 4.81 -12.11 0.79
CA ARG A 65 6.06 -12.09 0.03
C ARG A 65 5.73 -12.21 -1.44
N ARG A 66 6.03 -11.15 -2.19
CA ARG A 66 5.83 -11.08 -3.64
C ARG A 66 6.84 -10.14 -4.24
N THR A 67 7.60 -10.64 -5.21
CA THR A 67 8.53 -9.84 -5.98
C THR A 67 7.78 -8.85 -6.86
N SER A 68 8.23 -7.61 -6.87
CA SER A 68 7.64 -6.56 -7.72
C SER A 68 8.73 -5.58 -8.16
N GLN A 69 8.81 -5.35 -9.47
CA GLN A 69 9.68 -4.32 -10.03
C GLN A 69 8.94 -2.97 -10.05
N ALA A 70 7.66 -3.00 -10.34
CA ALA A 70 6.78 -1.84 -10.32
C ALA A 70 5.40 -2.22 -9.77
N VAL A 71 4.79 -1.29 -9.04
CA VAL A 71 3.41 -1.39 -8.56
C VAL A 71 2.69 -0.10 -8.91
N ASN A 72 1.48 -0.22 -9.44
CA ASN A 72 0.61 0.92 -9.72
C ASN A 72 -0.84 0.52 -9.51
N VAL A 73 -1.75 1.49 -9.55
CA VAL A 73 -3.19 1.26 -9.52
C VAL A 73 -3.80 1.68 -10.85
N SER A 74 -4.63 0.80 -11.41
CA SER A 74 -5.47 1.12 -12.56
C SER A 74 -6.54 2.18 -12.23
N PRO A 75 -7.13 2.82 -13.24
CA PRO A 75 -8.31 3.66 -13.05
C PRO A 75 -9.54 2.92 -12.48
N SER A 76 -9.57 1.59 -12.54
CA SER A 76 -10.62 0.75 -11.94
C SER A 76 -10.36 0.42 -10.46
N GLY A 77 -9.25 0.89 -9.89
CA GLY A 77 -8.87 0.63 -8.50
C GLY A 77 -8.13 -0.71 -8.29
N ASP A 78 -7.75 -1.41 -9.36
CA ASP A 78 -7.02 -2.67 -9.29
C ASP A 78 -5.52 -2.41 -9.10
N VAL A 79 -4.85 -3.25 -8.32
CA VAL A 79 -3.38 -3.16 -8.17
C VAL A 79 -2.73 -3.91 -9.32
N ILE A 80 -1.98 -3.20 -10.14
CA ILE A 80 -1.20 -3.74 -11.24
C ILE A 80 0.25 -3.84 -10.76
N MET A 81 0.85 -5.01 -10.91
CA MET A 81 2.24 -5.26 -10.57
C MET A 81 2.98 -5.88 -11.75
N ILE A 82 4.21 -5.43 -11.95
CA ILE A 82 5.16 -6.07 -12.85
C ILE A 82 6.10 -6.89 -12.00
N ASP A 83 6.04 -8.21 -12.14
CA ASP A 83 7.05 -9.14 -11.66
C ASP A 83 8.07 -9.40 -12.79
N GLU A 84 9.16 -10.11 -12.52
CA GLU A 84 10.26 -10.30 -13.47
C GLU A 84 9.83 -10.84 -14.84
N ARG A 85 8.74 -11.61 -14.90
CA ARG A 85 8.26 -12.27 -16.13
C ARG A 85 6.75 -12.15 -16.34
N GLU A 86 6.04 -11.55 -15.41
CA GLU A 86 4.58 -11.58 -15.37
C GLU A 86 4.00 -10.20 -15.08
N LEU A 87 2.89 -9.88 -15.75
CA LEU A 87 2.02 -8.78 -15.39
C LEU A 87 0.90 -9.36 -14.54
N ILE A 88 0.84 -8.96 -13.27
CA ILE A 88 -0.12 -9.45 -12.29
C ILE A 88 -1.12 -8.34 -11.99
N THR A 89 -2.41 -8.68 -12.03
CA THR A 89 -3.48 -7.78 -11.60
C THR A 89 -4.15 -8.36 -10.36
N LEU A 90 -4.11 -7.64 -9.26
CA LEU A 90 -4.86 -7.97 -8.04
C LEU A 90 -6.13 -7.13 -8.01
N LYS A 91 -7.26 -7.83 -8.13
CA LYS A 91 -8.58 -7.22 -8.03
C LYS A 91 -8.96 -7.07 -6.56
N LEU A 92 -9.23 -5.84 -6.13
CA LEU A 92 -9.63 -5.54 -4.76
C LEU A 92 -11.16 -5.60 -4.68
N GLU A 93 -11.70 -6.60 -3.99
CA GLU A 93 -13.13 -6.77 -3.79
C GLU A 93 -13.52 -6.45 -2.35
N LYS A 94 -14.38 -5.44 -2.15
CA LYS A 94 -14.93 -5.12 -0.83
C LYS A 94 -15.99 -6.17 -0.47
N SER A 95 -15.73 -6.91 0.61
CA SER A 95 -16.70 -7.88 1.13
C SER A 95 -17.82 -7.14 1.89
N ASN A 96 -19.07 -7.34 1.51
CA ASN A 96 -20.26 -6.74 2.16
C ASN A 96 -20.84 -7.64 3.26
N ILE A 97 -19.98 -8.25 4.08
CA ILE A 97 -20.44 -9.05 5.24
C ILE A 97 -20.85 -8.09 6.37
#